data_AF-A0A917JJK8-F1
#
_entry.id   AF-A0A917JJK8-F1
#
_cell.length_a   1.000
_cell.length_b   1.000
_cell.length_c   1.000
_cell.angle_alpha   90.00
_cell.angle_beta   90.00
_cell.angle_gamma   90.00
#
_symmetry.space_group_name_H-M   'P 1'
#
loop_
_entity.id
_entity.type
_entity.pdbx_description
1 polymer ?
#
loop_
_entity_poly.entity_id
_entity_poly.type
_entity_poly.pdbx_seq_one_letter_code
_entity_poly.pdbx_strand_id
1 'polypeptide(L)'
;MTWNIAHTAFPAEHRRFRAVVGGVDPDAIYRAVHEAGGFRSWDEPSRDLLHLRSTAIEVYRVGDRWVLAVNGPSVEAVREVLRLLGLGADRDVQELKGA
;
A
#
# COMPACT_ATOMS: atom_id res chain seq x y z
N MET A 1 5.49 -20.19 39.91
CA MET A 1 4.52 -19.45 39.09
C MET A 1 4.88 -19.68 37.63
N THR A 2 4.14 -20.56 36.97
CA THR A 2 4.42 -20.98 35.59
C THR A 2 3.52 -20.16 34.68
N TRP A 3 4.11 -19.26 33.90
CA TRP A 3 3.37 -18.46 32.91
C TRP A 3 3.02 -19.38 31.74
N ASN A 4 1.76 -19.80 31.64
CA ASN A 4 1.21 -20.41 30.44
C ASN A 4 1.15 -19.32 29.36
N ILE A 5 2.08 -19.35 28.41
CA ILE A 5 1.92 -18.61 27.15
C ILE A 5 0.83 -19.37 26.40
N ALA A 6 -0.40 -18.87 26.49
CA ALA A 6 -1.47 -19.29 25.61
C ALA A 6 -0.97 -19.13 24.18
N HIS A 7 -1.00 -20.21 23.41
CA HIS A 7 -0.81 -20.21 21.97
C HIS A 7 -1.95 -19.37 21.38
N THR A 8 -1.77 -18.06 21.30
CA THR A 8 -2.70 -17.15 20.65
C THR A 8 -2.69 -17.49 19.17
N ALA A 9 -3.72 -18.23 18.74
CA ALA A 9 -4.08 -18.29 17.34
C ALA A 9 -4.17 -16.84 16.84
N PHE A 10 -3.30 -16.46 15.89
CA PHE A 10 -3.34 -15.16 15.25
C PHE A 10 -4.74 -14.99 14.65
N PRO A 11 -5.54 -14.04 15.13
CA PRO A 11 -6.86 -13.87 14.60
C PRO A 11 -6.76 -13.34 13.17
N ALA A 12 -7.74 -13.64 12.32
CA ALA A 12 -7.78 -13.34 10.87
C ALA A 12 -7.75 -11.83 10.52
N GLU A 13 -7.45 -10.96 11.48
CA GLU A 13 -7.64 -9.50 11.50
C GLU A 13 -6.42 -8.71 11.00
N HIS A 14 -5.36 -9.40 10.56
CA HIS A 14 -4.15 -8.74 10.04
C HIS A 14 -3.75 -9.18 8.62
N ARG A 15 -4.71 -9.62 7.80
CA ARG A 15 -4.46 -9.78 6.36
C ARG A 15 -4.29 -8.40 5.74
N ARG A 16 -3.09 -8.12 5.23
CA ARG A 16 -2.80 -6.91 4.46
C ARG A 16 -2.55 -7.32 3.03
N PHE A 17 -3.15 -6.63 2.08
CA PHE A 17 -2.96 -6.90 0.65
C PHE A 17 -2.09 -5.82 0.04
N ARG A 18 -1.19 -6.20 -0.85
CA ARG A 18 -0.24 -5.29 -1.47
C ARG A 18 -0.15 -5.50 -2.97
N ALA A 19 -0.21 -4.41 -3.72
CA ALA A 19 0.24 -4.36 -5.12
C ALA A 19 1.52 -3.54 -5.21
N VAL A 20 2.43 -3.92 -6.11
CA VAL A 20 3.67 -3.20 -6.38
C VAL A 20 3.74 -2.86 -7.87
N VAL A 21 3.97 -1.58 -8.19
CA VAL A 21 4.12 -1.10 -9.56
C VAL A 21 5.48 -0.39 -9.67
N GLY A 22 6.35 -0.89 -10.54
CA GLY A 22 7.66 -0.29 -10.79
C GLY A 22 7.64 0.68 -11.97
N GLY A 23 8.60 1.61 -12.00
CA GLY A 23 8.77 2.56 -13.11
C GLY A 23 7.70 3.66 -13.13
N VAL A 24 7.19 4.05 -11.96
CA VAL A 24 6.20 5.12 -11.83
C VAL A 24 6.87 6.49 -11.83
N ASP A 25 6.12 7.53 -12.15
CA ASP A 25 6.51 8.92 -11.91
C ASP A 25 5.91 9.38 -10.56
N PRO A 26 6.74 9.69 -9.53
CA PRO A 26 6.24 10.07 -8.21
C PRO A 26 5.33 11.30 -8.24
N ASP A 27 5.60 12.29 -9.10
CA ASP A 27 4.80 13.51 -9.20
C ASP A 27 3.44 13.23 -9.86
N ALA A 28 3.40 12.31 -10.82
CA ALA A 28 2.15 11.83 -11.40
C ALA A 28 1.30 11.08 -10.37
N ILE A 29 1.91 10.23 -9.53
CA ILE A 29 1.20 9.53 -8.46
C ILE A 29 0.65 10.52 -7.43
N TYR A 30 1.45 11.50 -7.00
CA TYR A 30 1.00 12.51 -6.04
C TYR A 30 -0.23 13.27 -6.57
N ARG A 31 -0.19 13.73 -7.82
CA ARG A 31 -1.32 14.40 -8.47
C ARG A 31 -2.55 13.49 -8.53
N ALA A 32 -2.40 12.24 -8.97
CA ALA A 32 -3.51 11.29 -9.05
C ALA A 32 -4.12 10.99 -7.67
N VAL A 33 -3.30 10.85 -6.62
CA VAL A 33 -3.80 10.66 -5.25
C VAL A 33 -4.56 11.90 -4.77
N HIS A 34 -4.04 13.09 -5.04
CA HIS A 34 -4.70 14.34 -4.67
C HIS A 34 -6.05 14.53 -5.39
N GLU A 35 -6.08 14.28 -6.70
CA GLU A 35 -7.31 14.31 -7.52
C GLU A 35 -8.35 13.28 -7.06
N ALA A 36 -7.90 12.13 -6.54
CA ALA A 36 -8.76 11.11 -5.95
C ALA A 36 -9.24 11.44 -4.51
N GLY A 37 -8.88 12.62 -3.97
CA GLY A 37 -9.25 13.06 -2.62
C GLY A 37 -8.37 12.48 -1.50
N GLY A 38 -7.20 11.95 -1.85
CA GLY A 38 -6.19 11.52 -0.89
C GLY A 38 -5.27 12.64 -0.43
N PHE A 39 -4.34 12.33 0.46
CA PHE A 39 -3.39 13.30 1.01
C PHE A 39 -2.02 12.66 1.29
N ARG A 40 -0.98 13.48 1.31
CA ARG A 40 0.38 13.09 1.74
C ARG A 40 0.43 13.11 3.27
N SER A 41 0.79 12.00 3.89
CA SER A 41 0.96 11.91 5.35
C SER A 41 2.40 12.09 5.80
N TRP A 42 3.36 11.79 4.93
CA TRP A 42 4.78 11.90 5.25
C TRP A 42 5.62 12.07 3.96
N ASP A 43 6.71 12.84 4.09
CA ASP A 43 7.62 13.23 3.01
C ASP A 43 9.07 13.01 3.47
N GLU A 44 9.80 12.16 2.77
CA GLU A 44 11.26 12.03 2.85
C GLU A 44 11.86 12.07 1.43
N PRO A 45 13.12 12.53 1.26
CA PRO A 45 13.74 12.70 -0.06
C PRO A 45 13.74 11.48 -0.98
N SER A 46 13.61 10.27 -0.42
CA SER A 46 13.59 9.00 -1.15
C SER A 46 12.27 8.24 -1.04
N ARG A 47 11.29 8.78 -0.30
CA ARG A 47 10.06 8.09 0.04
C ARG A 47 8.92 9.03 0.43
N ASP A 48 7.80 8.88 -0.24
CA ASP A 48 6.52 9.47 0.14
C ASP A 48 5.59 8.41 0.73
N LEU A 49 4.85 8.79 1.77
CA LEU A 49 3.66 8.07 2.23
C LEU A 49 2.42 8.91 1.96
N LEU A 50 1.49 8.33 1.22
CA LEU A 50 0.21 8.92 0.85
C LEU A 50 -0.92 8.04 1.39
N HIS A 51 -2.07 8.63 1.67
CA HIS A 51 -3.28 7.91 2.06
C HIS A 51 -4.41 8.21 1.09
N LEU A 52 -5.11 7.14 0.71
CA LEU A 52 -6.33 7.22 -0.07
C LEU A 52 -7.32 6.19 0.47
N ARG A 53 -8.49 6.66 0.93
CA ARG A 53 -9.48 5.82 1.63
C ARG A 53 -8.84 5.05 2.79
N SER A 54 -9.09 3.74 2.91
CA SER A 54 -8.50 2.84 3.91
C SER A 54 -7.15 2.25 3.49
N THR A 55 -6.52 2.79 2.45
CA THR A 55 -5.24 2.28 1.91
C THR A 55 -4.08 3.23 2.16
N ALA A 56 -2.92 2.65 2.42
CA ALA A 56 -1.65 3.35 2.50
C ALA A 56 -0.88 3.14 1.19
N ILE A 57 -0.41 4.22 0.61
CA ILE A 57 0.32 4.23 -0.65
C ILE A 57 1.74 4.71 -0.36
N GLU A 58 2.73 3.89 -0.65
CA GLU A 58 4.15 4.24 -0.52
C GLU A 58 4.72 4.46 -1.91
N VAL A 59 5.42 5.57 -2.12
CA VAL A 59 6.21 5.82 -3.32
C VAL A 59 7.66 5.94 -2.90
N TYR A 60 8.52 5.04 -3.35
CA TYR A 60 9.92 5.02 -2.90
C TYR A 60 10.87 4.64 -4.02
N ARG A 61 12.13 5.04 -3.88
CA ARG A 61 13.17 4.76 -4.87
C ARG A 61 13.87 3.43 -4.59
N VAL A 62 14.00 2.59 -5.61
CA VAL A 62 14.81 1.37 -5.61
C VAL A 62 15.80 1.45 -6.78
N GLY A 63 17.07 1.73 -6.47
CA GLY A 63 18.08 2.03 -7.49
C GLY A 63 17.68 3.28 -8.29
N ASP A 64 17.58 3.15 -9.61
CA ASP A 64 17.18 4.24 -10.53
C ASP A 64 15.69 4.24 -10.88
N ARG A 65 14.89 3.43 -10.20
CA ARG A 65 13.46 3.33 -10.46
C ARG A 65 12.64 3.75 -9.25
N TRP A 66 11.55 4.45 -9.52
CA TRP A 66 10.51 4.68 -8.53
C TRP A 66 9.55 3.50 -8.51
N VAL A 67 9.11 3.15 -7.31
CA VAL A 67 8.21 2.05 -7.03
C VAL A 67 7.03 2.58 -6.23
N LEU A 68 5.84 2.22 -6.67
CA LEU A 68 4.59 2.39 -5.94
C LEU A 68 4.25 1.09 -5.22
N ALA A 69 3.92 1.16 -3.94
CA ALA A 69 3.28 0.09 -3.20
C ALA A 69 1.95 0.55 -2.63
N VAL A 70 0.88 -0.17 -2.97
CA VAL A 70 -0.46 0.10 -2.45
C VAL A 70 -0.79 -0.99 -1.44
N ASN A 71 -1.00 -0.61 -0.19
CA ASN A 71 -1.35 -1.52 0.91
C ASN A 71 -2.81 -1.28 1.33
N GLY A 72 -3.63 -2.32 1.32
CA GLY A 72 -5.05 -2.23 1.68
C GLY A 72 -5.53 -3.41 2.53
N PRO A 73 -6.74 -3.30 3.11
CA PRO A 73 -7.33 -4.34 3.95
C PRO A 73 -7.92 -5.51 3.15
N SER A 74 -8.13 -5.35 1.84
CA SER A 74 -8.62 -6.40 0.94
C SER A 74 -8.05 -6.25 -0.47
N VAL A 75 -8.15 -7.28 -1.31
CA VAL A 75 -7.77 -7.23 -2.73
C VAL A 75 -8.59 -6.17 -3.45
N GLU A 76 -9.89 -6.08 -3.18
CA GLU A 76 -10.82 -5.13 -3.80
C GLU A 76 -10.43 -3.70 -3.46
N ALA A 77 -10.03 -3.43 -2.21
CA ALA A 77 -9.57 -2.11 -1.79
C ALA A 77 -8.30 -1.70 -2.55
N VAL A 78 -7.33 -2.61 -2.72
CA VAL A 78 -6.11 -2.36 -3.49
C VAL A 78 -6.43 -2.13 -4.97
N ARG A 79 -7.28 -2.96 -5.56
CA ARG A 79 -7.68 -2.84 -6.98
C ARG A 79 -8.44 -1.56 -7.27
N GLU A 80 -9.34 -1.15 -6.38
CA GLU A 80 -10.08 0.11 -6.53
C GLU A 80 -9.14 1.30 -6.49
N VAL A 81 -8.12 1.29 -5.62
CA VAL A 81 -7.09 2.34 -5.59
C VAL A 81 -6.28 2.36 -6.88
N LEU A 82 -5.83 1.20 -7.37
CA LEU A 82 -5.12 1.12 -8.65
C LEU A 82 -5.97 1.65 -9.82
N ARG A 83 -7.29 1.41 -9.80
CA ARG A 83 -8.24 1.94 -10.78
C ARG A 83 -8.36 3.46 -10.68
N LEU A 84 -8.49 4.00 -9.47
CA LEU A 84 -8.55 5.46 -9.22
C LEU A 84 -7.26 6.17 -9.67
N LEU A 85 -6.11 5.52 -9.51
CA LEU A 85 -4.82 6.05 -9.96
C LEU A 85 -4.55 5.84 -11.47
N GLY A 86 -5.47 5.23 -12.21
CA GLY A 86 -5.29 4.95 -13.64
C GLY A 86 -4.21 3.92 -13.98
N LEU A 87 -3.81 3.08 -13.02
CA LEU A 87 -2.71 2.10 -13.18
C LEU A 87 -3.18 0.69 -13.62
N GLY A 88 -4.49 0.51 -13.72
CA GLY A 88 -5.16 -0.75 -14.07
C GLY A 88 -5.39 -1.66 -12.85
N ALA A 89 -6.56 -2.30 -12.76
CA ALA A 89 -6.94 -3.15 -11.64
C ALA A 89 -6.35 -4.57 -11.70
N ASP A 90 -5.76 -4.96 -12.83
CA ASP A 90 -5.23 -6.30 -13.10
C ASP A 90 -3.78 -6.51 -12.64
N ARG A 91 -3.26 -5.62 -11.78
CA ARG A 91 -1.92 -5.80 -11.21
C ARG A 91 -1.92 -6.92 -10.19
N ASP A 92 -0.80 -7.63 -10.09
CA ASP A 92 -0.61 -8.71 -9.13
C ASP A 92 -0.75 -8.18 -7.70
N VAL A 93 -1.83 -8.59 -7.03
CA VAL A 93 -2.09 -8.29 -5.61
C VAL A 93 -1.66 -9.49 -4.77
N GLN A 94 -0.75 -9.28 -3.84
CA GLN A 94 -0.24 -10.30 -2.94
C GLN A 94 -0.84 -10.12 -1.54
N GLU A 95 -1.18 -11.23 -0.89
CA GLU A 95 -1.50 -11.23 0.53
C GLU A 95 -0.21 -11.23 1.36
N LEU A 96 -0.05 -10.23 2.21
CA LEU A 96 1.00 -10.15 3.21
C LEU A 96 0.51 -10.85 4.47
N LYS A 97 1.18 -11.94 4.85
CA LYS A 97 0.97 -12.56 6.15
C LYS A 97 1.50 -11.61 7.22
N GLY A 98 0.67 -11.31 8.23
CA GLY A 98 1.11 -10.58 9.42
C GLY A 98 2.33 -11.29 10.04
N ALA A 99 3.38 -10.53 10.32
CA ALA A 99 4.60 -11.01 10.95
C ALA A 99 4.38 -11.35 12.42
#